data_AF-A0A7R9AHH4-F1
#
_entry.id   AF-A0A7R9AHH4-F1
#
_cell.length_a   1.000
_cell.length_b   1.000
_cell.length_c   1.000
_cell.angle_alpha   90.00
_cell.angle_beta   90.00
_cell.angle_gamma   90.00
#
_symmetry.space_group_name_H-M   'P 1'
#
loop_
_entity.id
_entity.type
_entity.pdbx_description
1 polymer ?
#
loop_
_entity_poly.entity_id
_entity_poly.type
_entity_poly.pdbx_seq_one_letter_code
_entity_poly.pdbx_strand_id
1 'polypeptide(L)'
;MRRILHRLRTDSEASADECEDHQGKDLDDFQQHEEGDPQVQAQGSSQVAQQVRVLKASELMGSRRLISLFFPYANSTYGTCYVFNLKLNQDNDTEAGSRKTVFPGPNNGLELELYLDASQWPSSVMSSQGGVRVVIHRSDSLPSPEESGFDARTGTATNIALRQMEVSRLPYPYENDCYDSWDKTGYSPSDPKLIAYDSLMCRRMCLQATMLNICHCTLPWIQDYFTFSNGTLNGTRACNTESYDSIGNQCINNVYEGVKNGSITCPCNAEC
;
A
#
# COMPACT_ATOMS: atom_id res chain seq x y z
N MET A 1 27.46 -17.68 -42.48
CA MET A 1 27.91 -19.01 -41.98
C MET A 1 28.03 -18.85 -40.47
N ARG A 2 27.40 -19.59 -39.56
CA ARG A 2 26.76 -20.91 -39.57
C ARG A 2 25.35 -20.82 -38.95
N ARG A 3 24.40 -21.49 -39.60
CA ARG A 3 23.11 -21.92 -39.03
C ARG A 3 23.34 -23.24 -38.31
N ILE A 4 22.70 -23.46 -37.16
CA ILE A 4 22.34 -24.81 -36.72
C ILE A 4 20.84 -24.79 -36.42
N LEU A 5 20.11 -25.40 -37.36
CA LEU A 5 18.73 -25.83 -37.26
C LEU A 5 18.73 -27.22 -36.61
N HIS A 6 17.80 -27.47 -35.69
CA HIS A 6 17.20 -28.80 -35.56
C HIS A 6 15.68 -28.70 -35.78
N ARG A 7 15.29 -29.20 -36.96
CA ARG A 7 13.99 -29.77 -37.38
C ARG A 7 13.71 -31.06 -36.56
N LEU A 8 12.52 -31.63 -36.36
CA LEU A 8 11.17 -31.52 -36.96
C LEU A 8 10.18 -32.44 -36.19
N ARG A 9 8.87 -32.22 -36.43
CA ARG A 9 7.73 -33.17 -36.50
C ARG A 9 7.11 -33.71 -35.19
N THR A 10 5.80 -33.94 -35.07
CA THR A 10 4.65 -34.00 -36.01
C THR A 10 3.32 -33.86 -35.26
N ASP A 11 2.34 -33.22 -35.91
CA ASP A 11 0.89 -33.50 -36.05
C ASP A 11 0.16 -34.44 -35.06
N SER A 12 -1.00 -33.99 -34.53
CA SER A 12 -2.35 -34.51 -34.86
C SER A 12 -3.43 -34.10 -33.85
N GLU A 13 -4.63 -33.87 -34.38
CA GLU A 13 -5.91 -33.59 -33.72
C GLU A 13 -6.52 -34.82 -33.02
N ALA A 14 -7.36 -34.60 -31.99
CA ALA A 14 -8.71 -35.20 -31.79
C ALA A 14 -9.10 -35.58 -30.34
N SER A 15 -10.39 -35.36 -30.03
CA SER A 15 -11.26 -35.97 -28.98
C SER A 15 -10.99 -35.57 -27.52
N ALA A 16 -11.89 -34.98 -26.71
CA ALA A 16 -13.32 -35.21 -26.44
C ALA A 16 -13.62 -36.65 -26.00
N ASP A 17 -13.85 -36.85 -24.69
CA ASP A 17 -14.78 -37.79 -24.02
C ASP A 17 -14.61 -37.62 -22.49
N GLU A 18 -15.65 -37.12 -21.81
CA GLU A 18 -16.55 -37.84 -20.89
C GLU A 18 -16.01 -37.97 -19.44
N CYS A 19 -16.60 -37.18 -18.54
CA CYS A 19 -16.54 -37.39 -17.10
C CYS A 19 -17.84 -38.11 -16.68
N GLU A 20 -17.74 -39.38 -16.32
CA GLU A 20 -18.83 -40.11 -15.66
C GLU A 20 -18.85 -39.89 -14.14
N ASP A 21 -20.08 -39.82 -13.67
CA ASP A 21 -20.59 -39.61 -12.33
C ASP A 21 -20.60 -40.94 -11.54
N HIS A 22 -20.21 -40.92 -10.26
CA HIS A 22 -20.55 -41.99 -9.33
C HIS A 22 -21.03 -41.40 -8.00
N GLN A 23 -22.36 -41.38 -7.87
CA GLN A 23 -23.08 -41.24 -6.62
C GLN A 23 -22.93 -42.49 -5.75
N GLY A 24 -22.92 -42.29 -4.42
CA GLY A 24 -23.69 -43.16 -3.53
C GLY A 24 -23.04 -43.58 -2.20
N LYS A 25 -23.66 -43.08 -1.11
CA LYS A 25 -24.09 -43.82 0.10
C LYS A 25 -23.01 -44.19 1.14
N ASP A 26 -23.25 -44.23 2.46
CA ASP A 26 -24.41 -44.02 3.33
C ASP A 26 -23.88 -43.61 4.73
N LEU A 27 -24.73 -42.95 5.52
CA LEU A 27 -24.58 -42.69 6.95
C LEU A 27 -24.89 -43.96 7.75
N ASP A 28 -24.16 -44.23 8.85
CA ASP A 28 -24.73 -44.34 10.20
C ASP A 28 -23.71 -44.70 11.31
N ASP A 29 -23.88 -43.96 12.42
CA ASP A 29 -23.78 -44.32 13.85
C ASP A 29 -22.43 -44.69 14.52
N PHE A 30 -22.03 -43.90 15.53
CA PHE A 30 -21.55 -44.40 16.83
C PHE A 30 -21.51 -43.28 17.89
N GLN A 31 -22.10 -43.56 19.05
CA GLN A 31 -22.34 -42.69 20.19
C GLN A 31 -21.22 -42.71 21.25
N GLN A 32 -21.10 -41.55 21.94
CA GLN A 32 -20.81 -41.34 23.39
C GLN A 32 -19.35 -41.22 23.93
N HIS A 33 -19.16 -40.06 24.58
CA HIS A 33 -18.43 -39.71 25.83
C HIS A 33 -16.97 -40.11 26.05
N GLU A 34 -16.11 -39.11 26.30
CA GLU A 34 -15.34 -38.98 27.56
C GLU A 34 -14.75 -37.56 27.72
N GLU A 35 -14.76 -37.07 28.96
CA GLU A 35 -14.16 -35.80 29.42
C GLU A 35 -12.63 -35.87 29.39
N GLY A 36 -11.99 -34.78 28.98
CA GLY A 36 -10.54 -34.62 29.06
C GLY A 36 -10.12 -33.20 28.70
N ASP A 37 -9.83 -32.41 29.74
CA ASP A 37 -9.25 -31.08 29.67
C ASP A 37 -7.88 -31.10 28.95
N PRO A 38 -7.69 -30.36 27.83
CA PRO A 38 -6.37 -30.13 27.29
C PRO A 38 -5.93 -28.70 27.63
N GLN A 39 -5.06 -28.63 28.64
CA GLN A 39 -3.93 -27.69 28.75
C GLN A 39 -3.76 -26.80 27.51
N VAL A 40 -4.10 -25.52 27.64
CA VAL A 40 -3.75 -24.49 26.65
C VAL A 40 -2.25 -24.26 26.70
N GLN A 41 -1.51 -25.08 25.95
CA GLN A 41 -0.18 -24.76 25.46
C GLN A 41 -0.27 -24.62 23.95
N ALA A 42 -0.34 -23.38 23.48
CA ALA A 42 0.03 -23.03 22.13
C ALA A 42 0.86 -21.76 22.19
N GLN A 43 2.18 -21.96 22.35
CA GLN A 43 3.16 -21.09 21.73
C GLN A 43 2.85 -21.07 20.23
N GLY A 44 2.40 -19.91 19.77
CA GLY A 44 2.18 -19.65 18.36
C GLY A 44 2.30 -18.16 18.18
N SER A 45 3.54 -17.70 17.99
CA SER A 45 3.80 -16.42 17.36
C SER A 45 2.96 -16.38 16.08
N SER A 46 1.86 -15.64 16.12
CA SER A 46 1.03 -15.35 14.96
C SER A 46 1.92 -14.65 13.94
N GLN A 47 2.56 -15.42 13.06
CA GLN A 47 3.12 -14.90 11.84
C GLN A 47 1.94 -14.38 11.05
N VAL A 48 1.74 -13.06 11.10
CA VAL A 48 0.88 -12.36 10.14
C VAL A 48 1.36 -12.80 8.78
N ALA A 49 0.56 -13.61 8.10
CA ALA A 49 0.98 -14.24 6.88
C ALA A 49 1.11 -13.16 5.80
N GLN A 50 2.36 -12.89 5.41
CA GLN A 50 2.69 -11.80 4.49
C GLN A 50 2.31 -12.21 3.07
N GLN A 51 1.43 -11.43 2.43
CA GLN A 51 0.98 -11.65 1.06
C GLN A 51 2.08 -11.41 0.02
N VAL A 52 3.06 -10.55 0.35
CA VAL A 52 4.24 -10.24 -0.46
C VAL A 52 5.50 -10.48 0.36
N ARG A 53 6.44 -11.28 -0.16
CA ARG A 53 7.78 -11.45 0.43
C ARG A 53 8.85 -10.96 -0.54
N VAL A 54 9.76 -10.12 -0.04
CA VAL A 54 10.97 -9.71 -0.78
C VAL A 54 11.99 -10.84 -0.68
N LEU A 55 12.20 -11.56 -1.77
CA LEU A 55 13.16 -12.67 -1.85
C LEU A 55 14.58 -12.16 -2.05
N LYS A 56 14.72 -11.10 -2.85
CA LYS A 56 16.00 -10.47 -3.16
C LYS A 56 15.78 -8.97 -3.34
N ALA A 57 16.62 -8.17 -2.71
CA ALA A 57 16.83 -6.77 -3.03
C ALA A 57 18.34 -6.60 -3.22
N SER A 58 18.77 -6.22 -4.41
CA SER A 58 20.19 -5.91 -4.64
C SER A 58 20.35 -4.40 -4.75
N GLU A 59 21.16 -3.84 -3.85
CA GLU A 59 21.80 -2.55 -4.04
C GLU A 59 23.30 -2.76 -4.14
N LEU A 60 23.96 -1.85 -4.85
CA LEU A 60 25.41 -1.77 -4.98
C LEU A 60 26.14 -2.13 -3.67
N MET A 61 26.88 -3.24 -3.71
CA MET A 61 27.90 -3.66 -2.74
C MET A 61 27.46 -3.90 -1.28
N GLY A 62 26.98 -5.11 -0.99
CA GLY A 62 27.04 -5.68 0.36
C GLY A 62 25.77 -6.41 0.78
N SER A 63 25.89 -7.70 1.12
CA SER A 63 24.79 -8.53 1.63
C SER A 63 24.39 -8.09 3.06
N ARG A 64 23.57 -7.05 3.20
CA ARG A 64 22.82 -6.76 4.45
C ARG A 64 21.55 -7.61 4.53
N ARG A 65 21.00 -7.81 5.74
CA ARG A 65 19.68 -8.44 5.91
C ARG A 65 18.63 -7.60 5.17
N LEU A 66 18.11 -8.12 4.07
CA LEU A 66 17.25 -7.39 3.14
C LEU A 66 15.98 -6.82 3.78
N ILE A 67 15.46 -7.48 4.81
CA ILE A 67 14.20 -7.09 5.47
C ILE A 67 14.33 -5.75 6.20
N SER A 68 15.48 -5.42 6.79
CA SER A 68 15.64 -4.17 7.55
C SER A 68 15.66 -2.91 6.66
N LEU A 69 15.84 -3.09 5.35
CA LEU A 69 15.86 -1.99 4.37
C LEU A 69 14.47 -1.46 4.04
N PHE A 70 13.41 -2.20 4.40
CA PHE A 70 12.04 -1.87 4.09
C PHE A 70 11.28 -1.47 5.33
N PHE A 71 10.60 -0.33 5.24
CA PHE A 71 9.67 0.12 6.26
C PHE A 71 8.29 -0.52 6.01
N PRO A 72 7.71 -1.24 7.00
CA PRO A 72 6.35 -1.74 6.88
C PRO A 72 5.37 -0.57 6.99
N TYR A 73 4.50 -0.44 6.00
CA TYR A 73 3.51 0.62 5.93
C TYR A 73 2.12 0.01 5.75
N ALA A 74 1.21 0.25 6.70
CA ALA A 74 -0.14 -0.28 6.63
C ALA A 74 -1.01 0.55 5.67
N ASN A 75 -1.74 -0.12 4.78
CA ASN A 75 -2.72 0.49 3.89
C ASN A 75 -4.05 -0.26 3.98
N SER A 76 -5.17 0.46 4.06
CA SER A 76 -6.49 -0.14 4.24
C SER A 76 -7.05 -0.80 2.97
N THR A 77 -6.56 -0.41 1.79
CA THR A 77 -6.96 -0.97 0.49
C THR A 77 -6.09 -2.16 0.08
N TYR A 78 -4.78 -2.04 0.28
CA TYR A 78 -3.76 -2.96 -0.26
C TYR A 78 -3.07 -3.81 0.81
N GLY A 79 -3.42 -3.65 2.10
CA GLY A 79 -2.77 -4.34 3.21
C GLY A 79 -1.37 -3.80 3.52
N THR A 80 -0.43 -4.68 3.86
CA THR A 80 0.93 -4.28 4.22
C THR A 80 1.77 -3.94 3.00
N CYS A 81 2.19 -2.69 2.90
CA CYS A 81 3.17 -2.20 1.94
C CYS A 81 4.59 -2.25 2.54
N TYR A 82 5.60 -2.38 1.67
CA TYR A 82 7.01 -2.36 2.05
C TYR A 82 7.72 -1.21 1.33
N VAL A 83 8.18 -0.22 2.07
CA VAL A 83 8.73 1.02 1.50
C VAL A 83 10.24 1.01 1.61
N PHE A 84 10.90 0.99 0.46
CA PHE A 84 12.35 1.06 0.37
C PHE A 84 12.86 2.51 0.53
N ASN A 85 13.98 2.70 1.22
CA ASN A 85 14.65 4.01 1.35
C ASN A 85 13.78 5.13 1.93
N LEU A 86 12.80 4.80 2.78
CA LEU A 86 11.97 5.77 3.49
C LEU A 86 12.72 6.37 4.67
N LYS A 87 12.78 7.70 4.77
CA LYS A 87 13.51 8.42 5.83
C LYS A 87 13.04 8.08 7.25
N LEU A 88 11.79 7.64 7.42
CA LEU A 88 11.26 7.14 8.70
C LEU A 88 11.90 5.83 9.18
N ASN A 89 12.62 5.10 8.31
CA ASN A 89 13.25 3.83 8.68
C ASN A 89 14.65 4.00 9.28
N GLN A 90 15.05 5.22 9.67
CA GLN A 90 16.41 5.52 10.14
C GLN A 90 16.83 4.72 11.39
N ASP A 91 15.86 4.31 12.22
CA ASP A 91 16.14 3.49 13.40
C ASP A 91 16.61 2.07 13.06
N ASN A 92 16.11 1.50 11.95
CA ASN A 92 16.49 0.16 11.49
C ASN A 92 17.57 0.18 10.42
N ASP A 93 17.72 1.32 9.74
CA ASP A 93 18.56 1.48 8.58
C ASP A 93 19.10 2.91 8.50
N THR A 94 20.35 3.08 8.93
CA THR A 94 20.99 4.40 9.04
C THR A 94 21.12 5.14 7.70
N GLU A 95 21.07 4.42 6.58
CA GLU A 95 21.13 4.99 5.24
C GLU A 95 19.72 5.28 4.66
N ALA A 96 18.66 5.09 5.45
CA ALA A 96 17.31 5.30 4.99
C ALA A 96 17.07 6.78 4.63
N GLY A 97 16.66 6.99 3.38
CA GLY A 97 16.45 8.29 2.76
C GLY A 97 17.70 8.95 2.17
N SER A 98 18.89 8.38 2.34
CA SER A 98 20.15 8.92 1.80
C SER A 98 20.67 8.18 0.57
N ARG A 99 20.11 7.00 0.23
CA ARG A 99 20.59 6.18 -0.89
C ARG A 99 20.37 6.85 -2.23
N LYS A 100 21.40 6.79 -3.07
CA LYS A 100 21.42 7.37 -4.41
C LYS A 100 22.15 6.43 -5.37
N THR A 101 21.68 6.35 -6.60
CA THR A 101 22.37 5.65 -7.69
C THR A 101 23.40 6.60 -8.32
N VAL A 102 24.64 6.15 -8.50
CA VAL A 102 25.69 6.95 -9.16
C VAL A 102 25.61 6.83 -10.68
N PHE A 103 25.30 5.63 -11.17
CA PHE A 103 25.22 5.35 -12.60
C PHE A 103 23.80 4.92 -12.97
N PRO A 104 23.28 5.37 -14.13
CA PRO A 104 22.03 4.85 -14.65
C PRO A 104 22.19 3.39 -15.12
N GLY A 105 21.06 2.72 -15.30
CA GLY A 105 20.98 1.38 -15.88
C GLY A 105 20.53 0.30 -14.90
N PRO A 106 20.03 -0.83 -15.43
CA PRO A 106 19.36 -1.86 -14.62
C PRO A 106 20.27 -2.51 -13.57
N ASN A 107 21.58 -2.59 -13.83
CA ASN A 107 22.55 -3.21 -12.91
C ASN A 107 22.98 -2.29 -11.75
N ASN A 108 22.61 -1.00 -11.80
CA ASN A 108 22.98 0.00 -10.80
C ASN A 108 21.75 0.57 -10.06
N GLY A 109 20.56 0.03 -10.35
CA GLY A 109 19.30 0.42 -9.74
C GLY A 109 18.84 -0.58 -8.68
N LEU A 110 17.58 -0.45 -8.28
CA LEU A 110 16.91 -1.38 -7.37
C LEU A 110 16.38 -2.59 -8.16
N GLU A 111 16.91 -3.77 -7.86
CA GLU A 111 16.39 -5.04 -8.38
C GLU A 111 15.63 -5.77 -7.27
N LEU A 112 14.34 -6.07 -7.51
CA LEU A 112 13.49 -6.79 -6.57
C LEU A 112 13.01 -8.11 -7.18
N GLU A 113 13.12 -9.19 -6.39
CA GLU A 113 12.42 -10.45 -6.64
C GLU A 113 11.35 -10.62 -5.57
N LEU A 114 10.09 -10.69 -5.99
CA LEU A 114 8.93 -10.74 -5.10
C LEU A 114 8.22 -12.08 -5.22
N TYR A 115 7.90 -12.67 -4.08
CA TYR A 115 7.03 -13.84 -3.99
C TYR A 115 5.64 -13.42 -3.56
N LEU A 116 4.65 -13.78 -4.38
CA LEU A 116 3.23 -13.58 -4.07
C LEU A 116 2.58 -14.92 -3.76
N ASP A 117 2.00 -15.03 -2.58
CA ASP A 117 1.30 -16.24 -2.17
C ASP A 117 -0.16 -16.20 -2.66
N ALA A 118 -0.40 -16.79 -3.84
CA ALA A 118 -1.73 -16.85 -4.44
C ALA A 118 -2.76 -17.62 -3.60
N SER A 119 -2.33 -18.52 -2.72
CA SER A 119 -3.23 -19.30 -1.85
C SER A 119 -3.85 -18.45 -0.73
N GLN A 120 -3.25 -17.30 -0.43
CA GLN A 120 -3.68 -16.35 0.59
C GLN A 120 -4.38 -15.13 0.00
N TRP A 121 -4.63 -15.13 -1.31
CA TRP A 121 -5.41 -14.09 -1.95
C TRP A 121 -6.86 -14.18 -1.43
N PRO A 122 -7.43 -13.10 -0.86
CA PRO A 122 -8.81 -13.15 -0.39
C PRO A 122 -9.71 -13.51 -1.56
N SER A 123 -10.43 -14.64 -1.45
CA SER A 123 -11.27 -15.18 -2.50
C SER A 123 -12.27 -14.12 -2.97
N SER A 124 -12.08 -13.58 -4.17
CA SER A 124 -13.02 -12.79 -4.98
C SER A 124 -13.61 -11.47 -4.43
N VAL A 125 -13.54 -11.17 -3.13
CA VAL A 125 -14.28 -10.02 -2.57
C VAL A 125 -13.43 -8.75 -2.40
N MET A 126 -12.13 -8.86 -2.11
CA MET A 126 -11.30 -7.69 -1.75
C MET A 126 -10.27 -7.28 -2.82
N SER A 127 -9.89 -8.18 -3.74
CA SER A 127 -8.96 -7.83 -4.81
C SER A 127 -9.18 -8.68 -6.05
N SER A 128 -9.56 -8.03 -7.15
CA SER A 128 -9.88 -8.66 -8.45
C SER A 128 -8.68 -8.75 -9.39
N GLN A 129 -7.50 -8.24 -8.99
CA GLN A 129 -6.35 -8.07 -9.87
C GLN A 129 -5.09 -8.73 -9.32
N GLY A 130 -4.66 -9.83 -9.94
CA GLY A 130 -3.38 -10.49 -9.64
C GLY A 130 -2.17 -9.62 -9.99
N GLY A 131 -1.31 -9.28 -9.02
CA GLY A 131 -0.15 -8.42 -9.25
C GLY A 131 0.42 -7.79 -7.98
N VAL A 132 1.42 -6.92 -8.17
CA VAL A 132 1.90 -6.00 -7.13
C VAL A 132 1.61 -4.56 -7.55
N ARG A 133 1.27 -3.71 -6.60
CA ARG A 133 1.15 -2.27 -6.82
C ARG A 133 2.41 -1.56 -6.35
N VAL A 134 3.01 -0.78 -7.25
CA VAL A 134 4.28 -0.09 -7.02
C VAL A 134 4.05 1.41 -6.99
N VAL A 135 4.64 2.10 -6.01
CA VAL A 135 4.61 3.55 -5.86
C VAL A 135 6.03 4.08 -5.86
N ILE A 136 6.25 5.20 -6.54
CA ILE A 136 7.55 5.87 -6.60
C ILE A 136 7.34 7.29 -6.07
N HIS A 137 7.99 7.59 -4.95
CA HIS A 137 7.81 8.84 -4.21
C HIS A 137 9.13 9.31 -3.59
N ARG A 138 9.15 10.53 -3.02
CA ARG A 138 10.33 11.06 -2.32
C ARG A 138 10.56 10.31 -1.01
N SER A 139 11.81 10.16 -0.59
CA SER A 139 12.17 9.44 0.64
C SER A 139 11.62 10.07 1.93
N ASP A 140 11.29 11.36 1.91
CA ASP A 140 10.73 12.13 3.03
C ASP A 140 9.21 12.36 2.90
N SER A 141 8.55 11.63 2.01
CA SER A 141 7.08 11.64 1.85
C SER A 141 6.51 10.24 2.10
N LEU A 142 5.26 10.17 2.54
CA LEU A 142 4.56 8.90 2.72
C LEU A 142 3.97 8.42 1.40
N PRO A 143 3.95 7.10 1.14
CA PRO A 143 3.39 6.58 -0.09
C PRO A 143 1.87 6.77 -0.14
N SER A 144 1.34 7.04 -1.33
CA SER A 144 -0.10 6.97 -1.60
C SER A 144 -0.38 6.00 -2.76
N PRO A 145 -0.54 4.71 -2.47
CA PRO A 145 -0.84 3.69 -3.47
C PRO A 145 -2.10 3.97 -4.27
N GLU A 146 -3.15 4.50 -3.65
CA GLU A 146 -4.41 4.81 -4.32
C GLU A 146 -4.24 5.86 -5.43
N GLU A 147 -3.39 6.85 -5.22
CA GLU A 147 -3.28 8.03 -6.10
C GLU A 147 -2.17 7.89 -7.16
N SER A 148 -1.02 7.30 -6.77
CA SER A 148 0.21 7.31 -7.58
C SER A 148 0.74 5.91 -7.90
N GLY A 149 0.02 4.86 -7.49
CA GLY A 149 0.42 3.48 -7.73
C GLY A 149 0.14 3.01 -9.16
N PHE A 150 1.00 2.12 -9.65
CA PHE A 150 0.77 1.38 -10.89
C PHE A 150 0.99 -0.13 -10.65
N ASP A 151 0.33 -0.94 -11.46
CA ASP A 151 0.30 -2.38 -11.25
C ASP A 151 1.36 -3.08 -12.10
N ALA A 152 2.13 -3.97 -11.48
CA ALA A 152 3.07 -4.87 -12.14
C ALA A 152 2.57 -6.31 -12.06
N ARG A 153 2.57 -6.98 -13.21
CA ARG A 153 2.03 -8.35 -13.35
C ARG A 153 2.99 -9.37 -12.76
N THR A 154 2.44 -10.41 -12.15
CA THR A 154 3.18 -11.61 -11.74
C THR A 154 3.64 -12.46 -12.92
N GLY A 155 4.66 -13.29 -12.71
CA GLY A 155 5.15 -14.25 -13.72
C GLY A 155 5.98 -13.63 -14.85
N THR A 156 6.15 -12.30 -14.86
CA THR A 156 7.00 -11.59 -15.83
C THR A 156 7.85 -10.54 -15.13
N ALA A 157 9.06 -10.29 -15.61
CA ALA A 157 9.87 -9.18 -15.14
C ALA A 157 9.32 -7.85 -15.67
N THR A 158 9.17 -6.87 -14.77
CA THR A 158 8.76 -5.49 -15.11
C THR A 158 9.95 -4.55 -14.90
N ASN A 159 10.37 -3.87 -15.96
CA ASN A 159 11.47 -2.90 -15.90
C ASN A 159 10.91 -1.48 -15.89
N ILE A 160 11.25 -0.69 -14.87
CA ILE A 160 10.77 0.68 -14.70
C ILE A 160 11.95 1.64 -14.83
N ALA A 161 11.95 2.46 -15.87
CA ALA A 161 12.94 3.51 -16.06
C ALA A 161 12.42 4.83 -15.47
N LEU A 162 13.25 5.52 -14.69
CA LEU A 162 12.88 6.76 -14.02
C LEU A 162 13.63 7.96 -14.57
N ARG A 163 12.93 9.08 -14.65
CA ARG A 163 13.49 10.41 -14.89
C ARG A 163 13.01 11.33 -13.78
N GLN A 164 13.94 11.80 -12.96
CA GLN A 164 13.62 12.78 -11.92
C GLN A 164 13.46 14.16 -12.55
N MET A 165 12.40 14.86 -12.13
CA MET A 165 12.14 16.26 -12.45
C MET A 165 11.95 16.99 -11.13
N GLU A 166 12.62 18.13 -10.97
CA GLU A 166 12.52 18.98 -9.79
C GLU A 166 11.91 20.31 -10.20
N VAL A 167 10.93 20.79 -9.43
CA VAL A 167 10.24 22.05 -9.68
C VAL A 167 10.27 22.85 -8.39
N SER A 168 10.93 24.00 -8.40
CA SER A 168 10.97 24.92 -7.28
C SER A 168 10.02 26.09 -7.50
N ARG A 169 9.27 26.46 -6.47
CA ARG A 169 8.39 27.65 -6.46
C ARG A 169 8.83 28.62 -5.38
N LEU A 170 8.44 29.88 -5.55
CA LEU A 170 8.71 30.92 -4.56
C LEU A 170 7.48 31.11 -3.66
N PRO A 171 7.63 31.13 -2.33
CA PRO A 171 6.52 31.35 -1.39
C PRO A 171 6.03 32.79 -1.45
N TYR A 172 5.00 33.17 -0.68
CA TYR A 172 4.58 34.57 -0.53
C TYR A 172 5.80 35.51 -0.37
N PRO A 173 5.88 36.64 -1.10
CA PRO A 173 4.79 37.41 -1.73
C PRO A 173 4.52 37.14 -3.23
N TYR A 174 4.99 36.03 -3.81
CA TYR A 174 4.70 35.72 -5.22
C TYR A 174 3.24 35.20 -5.38
N GLU A 175 2.67 35.34 -6.59
CA GLU A 175 1.23 35.12 -6.86
C GLU A 175 0.68 33.76 -6.40
N ASN A 176 1.50 32.71 -6.47
CA ASN A 176 1.15 31.36 -6.05
C ASN A 176 1.92 31.00 -4.78
N ASP A 177 1.47 31.50 -3.61
CA ASP A 177 2.08 31.17 -2.31
C ASP A 177 2.22 29.64 -2.19
N CYS A 178 3.45 29.15 -2.18
CA CYS A 178 3.76 27.74 -1.96
C CYS A 178 4.10 27.50 -0.48
N TYR A 179 3.94 26.26 -0.04
CA TYR A 179 4.24 25.84 1.32
C TYR A 179 5.48 24.94 1.33
N ASP A 180 6.38 25.29 2.22
CA ASP A 180 7.66 24.65 2.51
C ASP A 180 7.62 23.81 3.80
N SER A 181 6.57 24.01 4.62
CA SER A 181 6.32 23.26 5.84
C SER A 181 4.82 23.04 6.10
N TRP A 182 4.52 22.23 7.12
CA TRP A 182 3.16 21.97 7.58
C TRP A 182 2.53 23.12 8.39
N ASP A 183 3.31 24.15 8.76
CA ASP A 183 2.91 25.15 9.77
C ASP A 183 1.67 25.96 9.39
N LYS A 184 1.45 26.17 8.08
CA LYS A 184 0.31 26.93 7.55
C LYS A 184 -0.97 26.08 7.38
N THR A 185 -0.93 24.79 7.71
CA THR A 185 -2.01 23.83 7.37
C THR A 185 -2.90 23.45 8.54
N GLY A 186 -2.40 23.59 9.79
CA GLY A 186 -3.08 23.08 10.99
C GLY A 186 -3.01 21.55 11.16
N TYR A 187 -2.23 20.86 10.32
CA TYR A 187 -1.96 19.42 10.42
C TYR A 187 -0.48 19.22 10.79
N SER A 188 -0.21 18.32 11.72
CA SER A 188 1.17 18.07 12.18
C SER A 188 1.54 16.61 12.00
N PRO A 189 2.59 16.28 11.25
CA PRO A 189 3.12 14.93 11.20
C PRO A 189 3.74 14.52 12.54
N SER A 190 3.85 13.21 12.78
CA SER A 190 4.45 12.63 13.98
C SER A 190 5.92 12.99 14.13
N ASP A 191 6.63 13.12 13.01
CA ASP A 191 8.00 13.63 12.94
C ASP A 191 8.17 14.59 11.75
N PRO A 192 8.03 15.92 11.97
CA PRO A 192 8.19 16.94 10.93
C PRO A 192 9.60 17.01 10.31
N LYS A 193 10.62 16.43 10.94
CA LYS A 193 11.99 16.40 10.38
C LYS A 193 12.15 15.26 9.37
N LEU A 194 11.36 14.20 9.53
CA LEU A 194 11.40 13.01 8.68
C LEU A 194 10.29 13.00 7.62
N ILE A 195 9.19 13.72 7.86
CA ILE A 195 8.04 13.83 6.96
C ILE A 195 7.91 15.27 6.45
N ALA A 196 8.36 15.50 5.21
CA ALA A 196 8.26 16.78 4.54
C ALA A 196 6.81 17.15 4.18
N TYR A 197 6.58 18.42 3.88
CA TYR A 197 5.28 18.85 3.34
C TYR A 197 5.01 18.18 1.99
N ASP A 198 3.80 17.65 1.86
CA ASP A 198 3.25 17.05 0.65
C ASP A 198 1.80 17.54 0.51
N SER A 199 1.52 18.21 -0.61
CA SER A 199 0.23 18.83 -0.88
C SER A 199 -0.88 17.79 -1.02
N LEU A 200 -0.56 16.61 -1.55
CA LEU A 200 -1.50 15.48 -1.64
C LEU A 200 -1.86 14.99 -0.24
N MET A 201 -0.86 14.73 0.61
CA MET A 201 -1.10 14.34 2.00
C MET A 201 -1.89 15.39 2.77
N CYS A 202 -1.58 16.68 2.58
CA CYS A 202 -2.34 17.77 3.19
C CYS A 202 -3.83 17.72 2.82
N ARG A 203 -4.15 17.49 1.53
CA ARG A 203 -5.54 17.36 1.08
C ARG A 203 -6.24 16.16 1.71
N ARG A 204 -5.54 15.02 1.87
CA ARG A 204 -6.07 13.84 2.57
C ARG A 204 -6.35 14.15 4.04
N MET A 205 -5.44 14.85 4.71
CA MET A 205 -5.62 15.29 6.10
C MET A 205 -6.78 16.27 6.26
N CYS A 206 -6.96 17.19 5.30
CA CYS A 206 -8.12 18.09 5.27
C CYS A 206 -9.43 17.33 5.12
N LEU A 207 -9.50 16.38 4.18
CA LEU A 207 -10.68 15.56 3.99
C LEU A 207 -11.00 14.76 5.27
N GLN A 208 -9.97 14.17 5.90
CA GLN A 208 -10.11 13.44 7.16
C GLN A 208 -10.61 14.33 8.30
N ALA A 209 -10.02 15.52 8.47
CA ALA A 209 -10.44 16.50 9.47
C ALA A 209 -11.90 16.91 9.25
N THR A 210 -12.27 17.17 8.00
CA THR A 210 -13.61 17.58 7.61
C THR A 210 -14.62 16.47 7.90
N MET A 211 -14.29 15.23 7.55
CA MET A 211 -15.14 14.06 7.81
C MET A 211 -15.38 13.86 9.30
N LEU A 212 -14.32 14.01 10.10
CA LEU A 212 -14.40 13.94 11.56
C LEU A 212 -15.27 15.07 12.15
N ASN A 213 -15.09 16.30 11.68
CA ASN A 213 -15.78 17.47 12.21
C ASN A 213 -17.27 17.50 11.83
N ILE A 214 -17.61 17.10 10.60
CA ILE A 214 -18.97 17.21 10.05
C ILE A 214 -19.77 15.91 10.24
N CYS A 215 -19.15 14.77 9.97
CA CYS A 215 -19.84 13.46 9.99
C CYS A 215 -19.52 12.62 11.23
N HIS A 216 -18.62 13.09 12.12
CA HIS A 216 -18.23 12.39 13.36
C HIS A 216 -17.76 10.94 13.14
N CYS A 217 -17.14 10.71 11.99
CA CYS A 217 -16.56 9.43 11.63
C CYS A 217 -15.25 9.66 10.88
N THR A 218 -14.42 8.63 10.85
CA THR A 218 -13.10 8.67 10.24
C THR A 218 -13.06 7.81 8.98
N LEU A 219 -12.34 8.26 7.96
CA LEU A 219 -12.11 7.39 6.81
C LEU A 219 -11.14 6.26 7.19
N PRO A 220 -11.26 5.06 6.59
CA PRO A 220 -10.43 3.90 6.92
C PRO A 220 -8.93 4.08 6.64
N TRP A 221 -8.56 5.07 5.81
CA TRP A 221 -7.17 5.39 5.45
C TRP A 221 -6.48 6.35 6.43
N ILE A 222 -6.89 6.34 7.71
CA ILE A 222 -6.14 7.06 8.76
C ILE A 222 -4.69 6.61 8.73
N GLN A 223 -3.81 7.59 8.68
CA GLN A 223 -2.39 7.40 8.89
C GLN A 223 -2.08 7.84 10.31
N ASP A 224 -1.60 6.92 11.15
CA ASP A 224 -1.19 7.22 12.53
C ASP A 224 0.00 8.20 12.61
N TYR A 225 0.57 8.56 11.47
CA TYR A 225 1.66 9.52 11.32
C TYR A 225 1.22 10.99 11.41
N PHE A 226 -0.06 11.30 11.66
CA PHE A 226 -0.53 12.69 11.75
C PHE A 226 -1.44 12.95 12.94
N THR A 227 -1.39 14.19 13.43
CA THR A 227 -2.25 14.73 14.49
C THR A 227 -2.95 15.99 14.02
N PHE A 228 -4.15 16.24 14.57
CA PHE A 228 -4.90 17.49 14.35
C PHE A 228 -4.66 18.44 15.51
N SER A 229 -4.66 19.74 15.24
CA SER A 229 -4.61 20.77 16.28
C SER A 229 -5.73 20.67 17.31
N ASN A 230 -6.87 20.04 16.95
CA ASN A 230 -8.10 20.01 17.75
C ASN A 230 -8.41 18.65 18.41
N GLY A 231 -7.50 17.67 18.39
CA GLY A 231 -7.68 16.42 19.14
C GLY A 231 -7.04 15.17 18.51
N THR A 232 -7.02 14.09 19.28
CA THR A 232 -6.57 12.76 18.86
C THR A 232 -7.69 11.98 18.17
N LEU A 233 -7.33 11.20 17.15
CA LEU A 233 -8.23 10.27 16.45
C LEU A 233 -8.72 9.10 17.33
N ASN A 234 -8.19 8.96 18.54
CA ASN A 234 -8.47 7.86 19.45
C ASN A 234 -9.95 7.82 19.83
N GLY A 235 -10.60 6.70 19.50
CA GLY A 235 -11.99 6.42 19.87
C GLY A 235 -13.05 6.84 18.85
N THR A 236 -12.66 7.38 17.68
CA THR A 236 -13.64 7.68 16.64
C THR A 236 -13.94 6.45 15.78
N ARG A 237 -15.23 6.20 15.53
CA ARG A 237 -15.68 5.12 14.64
C ARG A 237 -15.32 5.39 13.17
N ALA A 238 -14.97 4.32 12.46
CA ALA A 238 -14.87 4.37 11.00
C ALA A 238 -16.22 4.76 10.38
N CYS A 239 -16.19 5.52 9.29
CA CYS A 239 -17.37 5.81 8.49
C CYS A 239 -17.91 4.51 7.89
N ASN A 240 -19.23 4.29 8.01
CA ASN A 240 -19.87 3.12 7.42
C ASN A 240 -20.26 3.45 5.97
N THR A 241 -19.54 2.88 5.01
CA THR A 241 -19.82 3.02 3.57
C THR A 241 -20.65 1.87 3.01
N GLU A 242 -20.89 0.81 3.79
CA GLU A 242 -21.61 -0.39 3.37
C GLU A 242 -23.09 -0.35 3.76
N SER A 243 -23.45 0.31 4.86
CA SER A 243 -24.85 0.50 5.17
C SER A 243 -25.44 1.51 4.21
N TYR A 244 -26.51 1.12 3.52
CA TYR A 244 -27.47 2.01 2.87
C TYR A 244 -28.24 2.85 3.92
N ASP A 245 -27.55 3.35 4.96
CA ASP A 245 -28.10 4.38 5.82
C ASP A 245 -28.01 5.70 5.03
N SER A 246 -29.17 6.12 4.53
CA SER A 246 -29.30 7.28 3.65
C SER A 246 -28.65 8.55 4.22
N ILE A 247 -28.59 8.69 5.55
CA ILE A 247 -28.06 9.90 6.21
C ILE A 247 -26.52 9.85 6.32
N GLY A 248 -25.94 8.71 6.69
CA GLY A 248 -24.49 8.54 6.81
C GLY A 248 -23.78 8.71 5.47
N ASN A 249 -24.28 8.04 4.42
CA ASN A 249 -23.73 8.16 3.07
C ASN A 249 -23.96 9.55 2.47
N GLN A 250 -25.09 10.21 2.78
CA GLN A 250 -25.32 11.58 2.33
C GLN A 250 -24.33 12.56 2.97
N CYS A 251 -24.02 12.43 4.25
CA CYS A 251 -23.01 13.28 4.90
C CYS A 251 -21.64 13.12 4.23
N ILE A 252 -21.19 11.88 4.04
CA ILE A 252 -19.92 11.55 3.40
C ILE A 252 -19.87 12.17 1.99
N ASN A 253 -20.90 11.95 1.18
CA ASN A 253 -20.98 12.50 -0.18
C ASN A 253 -20.98 14.03 -0.19
N ASN A 254 -21.70 14.68 0.72
CA ASN A 254 -21.73 16.14 0.83
C ASN A 254 -20.35 16.70 1.18
N VAL A 255 -19.60 16.04 2.08
CA VAL A 255 -18.23 16.42 2.40
C VAL A 255 -17.32 16.27 1.19
N TYR A 256 -17.38 15.13 0.49
CA TYR A 256 -16.59 14.91 -0.73
C TYR A 256 -16.88 15.95 -1.80
N GLU A 257 -18.15 16.20 -2.12
CA GLU A 257 -18.53 17.20 -3.12
C GLU A 257 -18.17 18.62 -2.65
N GLY A 258 -18.28 18.91 -1.35
CA GLY A 258 -17.89 20.20 -0.80
C GLY A 258 -16.39 20.50 -0.88
N VAL A 259 -15.54 19.48 -0.65
CA VAL A 259 -14.08 19.62 -0.85
C VAL A 259 -13.76 19.73 -2.34
N LYS A 260 -14.43 18.95 -3.19
CA LYS A 260 -14.21 18.92 -4.64
C LYS A 260 -14.64 20.21 -5.34
N ASN A 261 -15.77 20.82 -4.93
CA ASN A 261 -16.29 22.06 -5.52
C ASN A 261 -15.72 23.33 -4.84
N GLY A 262 -14.95 23.17 -3.76
CA GLY A 262 -14.33 24.27 -3.03
C GLY A 262 -15.24 24.99 -2.03
N SER A 263 -16.45 24.48 -1.74
CA SER A 263 -17.29 25.01 -0.65
C SER A 263 -16.71 24.71 0.74
N ILE A 264 -15.87 23.67 0.83
CA ILE A 264 -15.04 23.37 2.00
C ILE A 264 -13.59 23.64 1.62
N THR A 265 -13.01 24.68 2.22
CA THR A 265 -11.65 25.12 1.92
C THR A 265 -10.62 24.29 2.69
N CYS A 266 -9.65 23.73 1.97
CA CYS A 266 -8.47 23.09 2.56
C CYS A 266 -7.28 24.06 2.55
N PRO A 267 -6.59 24.28 3.68
CA PRO A 267 -5.40 25.12 3.76
C PRO A 267 -4.16 24.38 3.21
N CYS A 268 -4.21 23.98 1.95
CA CYS A 268 -3.19 23.16 1.30
C CYS A 268 -2.78 23.77 -0.04
N ASN A 269 -1.64 24.47 -0.05
CA ASN A 269 -1.06 25.01 -1.27
C ASN A 269 -0.06 24.02 -1.90
N ALA A 270 0.43 24.35 -3.10
CA ALA A 270 1.48 23.57 -3.73
C ALA A 270 2.78 23.65 -2.92
N GLU A 271 3.62 22.64 -3.06
CA GLU A 271 4.96 22.63 -2.49
C GLU A 271 5.85 23.68 -3.15
N CYS A 272 6.70 24.30 -2.33
CA CYS A 272 7.89 24.98 -2.82
C CYS A 272 8.90 23.94 -3.33
#